data_AF-A0A963S1P1-F1
#
_entry.id   AF-A0A963S1P1-F1
#
_cell.length_a   1.000
_cell.length_b   1.000
_cell.length_c   1.000
_cell.angle_alpha   90.00
_cell.angle_beta   90.00
_cell.angle_gamma   90.00
#
_symmetry.space_group_name_H-M   'P 1'
#
loop_
_entity.id
_entity.type
_entity.pdbx_description
1 polymer ?
#
loop_
_entity_poly.entity_id
_entity_poly.type
_entity_poly.pdbx_seq_one_letter_code
_entity_poly.pdbx_strand_id
1 'polypeptide(L)' 'GTVRLKLYKGNVIVEGRESRMSLYSDELVTFEDDRGAYDQKDAEGFIRLNALRLRTLGKRRDRS' A
#
# COMPACT_ATOMS: atom_id res chain seq x y z
N GLY A 1 -10.03 18.29 4.43
CA GLY A 1 -9.70 18.15 2.99
C GLY A 1 -10.95 18.30 2.17
N THR A 2 -10.83 18.11 0.86
CA THR A 2 -11.92 18.22 -0.13
C THR A 2 -12.03 16.90 -0.89
N VAL A 3 -13.26 16.47 -1.19
CA VAL A 3 -13.54 15.29 -2.03
C VAL A 3 -14.38 15.75 -3.21
N ARG A 4 -13.92 15.41 -4.43
CA ARG A 4 -14.66 15.68 -5.67
C ARG A 4 -15.48 14.44 -6.02
N LEU A 5 -16.78 14.63 -6.23
CA LEU A 5 -17.74 13.57 -6.50
C LEU A 5 -18.42 13.78 -7.87
N LYS A 6 -18.75 12.67 -8.53
CA LYS A 6 -19.63 12.62 -9.69
C LYS A 6 -20.91 11.88 -9.31
N LEU A 7 -22.05 12.56 -9.49
CA LEU A 7 -23.38 11.98 -9.26
C LEU A 7 -23.96 11.57 -10.60
N TYR A 8 -24.30 10.29 -10.75
CA TYR A 8 -24.82 9.78 -12.02
C TYR A 8 -25.84 8.67 -11.81
N LYS A 9 -27.07 8.87 -12.29
CA LYS A 9 -28.17 7.87 -12.24
C LYS A 9 -28.35 7.19 -10.87
N GLY A 10 -28.35 8.00 -9.81
CA GLY A 10 -28.46 7.50 -8.43
C GLY A 10 -27.17 6.93 -7.83
N ASN A 11 -26.06 6.92 -8.58
CA ASN A 11 -24.74 6.52 -8.07
C ASN A 11 -23.91 7.74 -7.64
N VAL A 12 -22.98 7.52 -6.72
CA VAL A 12 -21.99 8.49 -6.21
C VAL A 12 -20.60 7.93 -6.45
N ILE A 13 -19.78 8.64 -7.23
CA ILE A 13 -18.44 8.19 -7.63
C ILE A 13 -17.41 9.19 -7.12
N VAL A 14 -16.33 8.72 -6.52
CA VAL A 14 -15.22 9.56 -6.04
C VAL A 14 -14.23 9.81 -7.18
N GLU A 15 -14.11 11.06 -7.60
CA GLU A 15 -13.23 11.50 -8.70
C GLU A 15 -11.90 12.09 -8.20
N GLY A 16 -11.81 12.49 -6.93
CA GLY A 16 -10.58 13.09 -6.39
C GLY A 16 -10.67 13.40 -4.90
N ARG A 17 -9.52 13.49 -4.25
CA ARG A 17 -9.35 13.80 -2.83
C ARG A 17 -8.15 14.73 -2.66
N GLU A 18 -8.25 15.72 -1.79
CA GLU A 18 -7.13 16.57 -1.36
C GLU A 18 -7.24 16.89 0.13
N SER A 19 -6.12 17.09 0.81
CA SER A 19 -6.12 17.51 2.21
C SER A 19 -4.78 18.13 2.57
N ARG A 20 -4.80 19.23 3.33
CA ARG A 20 -3.58 19.81 3.92
C ARG A 20 -2.93 18.90 4.97
N MET A 21 -3.69 17.94 5.49
CA MET A 21 -3.24 16.92 6.45
C MET A 21 -3.22 15.53 5.78
N SER A 22 -2.85 15.46 4.50
CA SER A 22 -2.76 14.20 3.76
C SER A 22 -1.62 13.35 4.31
N LEU A 23 -1.88 12.06 4.56
CA LEU A 23 -0.84 11.06 4.84
C LEU A 23 -0.28 10.43 3.55
N TYR A 24 -0.90 10.74 2.40
CA TYR A 24 -0.40 10.34 1.10
C TYR A 24 0.78 11.25 0.70
N SER A 25 1.86 10.63 0.22
CA SER A 25 3.09 11.31 -0.24
C SER A 25 3.39 10.86 -1.67
N ASP A 26 3.34 11.79 -2.62
CA ASP A 26 3.68 11.51 -4.03
C ASP A 26 5.14 11.07 -4.19
N GLU A 27 6.05 11.60 -3.36
CA GLU A 27 7.48 11.25 -3.39
C GLU A 27 7.76 9.80 -2.97
N LEU A 28 6.91 9.21 -2.12
CA LEU A 28 7.05 7.81 -1.68
C LEU A 28 6.36 6.81 -2.62
N VAL A 29 5.40 7.27 -3.42
CA VAL A 29 4.51 6.40 -4.22
C VAL A 29 4.83 6.48 -5.71
N THR A 30 5.65 7.44 -6.14
CA THR A 30 6.12 7.55 -7.52
C THR A 30 6.89 6.30 -7.98
N PHE A 31 6.81 6.02 -9.28
CA PHE A 31 7.61 4.98 -9.95
C PHE A 31 8.83 5.57 -10.68
N GLU A 32 8.96 6.90 -10.73
CA GLU A 32 10.12 7.59 -11.31
C GLU A 32 11.22 7.79 -10.27
N ASP A 33 12.46 7.44 -10.64
CA ASP A 33 13.72 7.52 -9.87
C ASP A 33 13.60 8.39 -8.61
N ASP A 34 13.13 7.74 -7.53
CA ASP A 34 12.64 8.33 -6.28
C ASP A 34 13.74 9.09 -5.50
N ARG A 35 14.86 9.43 -6.12
CA ARG A 35 16.06 10.05 -5.53
C ARG A 35 16.53 9.36 -4.25
N GLY A 36 16.25 8.06 -4.12
CA GLY A 36 16.57 7.26 -2.93
C GLY A 36 15.59 7.39 -1.76
N ALA A 37 14.36 7.89 -1.96
CA ALA A 37 13.35 7.99 -0.91
C ALA A 37 12.84 6.63 -0.40
N TYR A 38 13.00 5.56 -1.19
CA TYR A 38 12.61 4.21 -0.81
C TYR A 38 13.64 3.16 -1.29
N ASP A 39 14.20 2.36 -0.36
CA ASP A 39 15.04 1.20 -0.71
C ASP A 39 14.16 -0.03 -0.91
N GLN A 40 13.98 -0.42 -2.17
CA GLN A 40 13.20 -1.59 -2.56
C GLN A 40 13.71 -2.90 -1.95
N LYS A 41 14.99 -2.97 -1.51
CA LYS A 41 15.55 -4.17 -0.88
C LYS A 41 14.96 -4.43 0.51
N ASP A 42 14.49 -3.41 1.21
CA ASP A 42 13.86 -3.56 2.52
C ASP A 42 12.54 -4.35 2.44
N ALA A 43 11.84 -4.26 1.29
CA ALA A 43 10.61 -5.02 1.06
C ALA A 43 10.84 -6.54 1.16
N GLU A 44 11.98 -7.03 0.66
CA GLU A 44 12.33 -8.46 0.72
C GLU A 44 12.44 -8.96 2.17
N GLY A 45 13.11 -8.18 3.04
CA GLY A 45 13.23 -8.46 4.47
C GLY A 45 11.87 -8.41 5.17
N PHE A 46 11.08 -7.36 4.91
CA PHE A 46 9.76 -7.18 5.49
C PHE A 46 8.80 -8.34 5.14
N ILE A 47 8.75 -8.75 3.87
CA ILE A 47 7.91 -9.86 3.41
C ILE A 47 8.34 -11.16 4.10
N ARG A 48 9.64 -11.44 4.16
CA ARG A 48 10.17 -12.66 4.81
C ARG A 48 9.80 -12.74 6.28
N LEU A 49 9.91 -11.62 7.01
CA LEU A 49 9.60 -11.56 8.44
C LEU A 49 8.10 -11.75 8.69
N ASN A 50 7.24 -11.03 7.96
CA ASN A 50 5.79 -11.16 8.12
C ASN A 50 5.29 -12.57 7.74
N ALA A 51 5.87 -13.17 6.70
CA ALA A 51 5.53 -14.53 6.28
C ALA A 51 6.07 -15.62 7.20
N LEU A 52 6.97 -15.31 8.14
CA LEU A 52 7.66 -16.31 8.96
C LEU A 52 6.70 -17.22 9.73
N ARG A 53 5.68 -16.64 10.37
CA ARG A 53 4.66 -17.38 11.11
C ARG A 53 3.89 -18.35 10.20
N LEU A 54 3.47 -17.87 9.02
CA LEU A 54 2.72 -18.66 8.05
C LEU A 54 3.55 -19.82 7.51
N ARG A 55 4.80 -19.56 7.13
CA ARG A 55 5.75 -20.59 6.67
C ARG A 55 6.02 -21.65 7.74
N THR A 56 6.15 -21.23 8.99
CA THR A 56 6.38 -22.16 10.12
C THR A 56 5.15 -23.03 10.37
N LEU A 57 3.95 -22.45 10.30
CA LEU A 57 2.70 -23.20 10.43
C LEU A 57 2.51 -24.20 9.28
N GLY A 58 2.75 -23.79 8.03
CA GLY A 58 2.70 -24.68 6.87
C GLY A 58 3.63 -25.88 7.04
N LYS A 59 4.89 -25.63 7.40
CA LYS A 59 5.87 -26.70 7.71
C LYS A 59 5.45 -27.64 8.84
N ARG A 60 4.63 -27.20 9.80
CA ARG A 60 4.10 -28.06 10.87
C ARG A 60 2.98 -28.96 10.36
N ARG A 61 2.08 -28.42 9.54
CA ARG A 61 0.98 -29.16 8.91
C ARG A 61 1.48 -30.21 7.92
N ASP A 62 2.53 -29.91 7.17
CA ASP A 62 3.10 -30.87 6.21
C ASP A 62 3.80 -32.06 6.90
N ARG A 63 4.03 -31.97 8.22
CA ARG A 63 4.63 -33.04 9.05
C ARG A 63 3.63 -33.84 9.87
N SER A 64 2.35 -33.47 9.87
CA SER A 64 1.24 -34.19 10.51
C SER A 64 0.46 -34.95 9.45
#